data_AF-A0A2S6FZE4-F1
#
_entry.id   AF-A0A2S6FZE4-F1
#
_cell.length_a   1.000
_cell.length_b   1.000
_cell.length_c   1.000
_cell.angle_alpha   90.00
_cell.angle_beta   90.00
_cell.angle_gamma   90.00
#
_symmetry.space_group_name_H-M   'P 1'
#
loop_
_entity.id
_entity.type
_entity.pdbx_description
1 polymer ?
#
loop_
_entity_poly.entity_id
_entity_poly.type
_entity_poly.pdbx_seq_one_letter_code
_entity_poly.pdbx_strand_id
1 'polypeptide(L)'
;MYVTFSGLGYTILGILAAAALIYLIMALNKLSKVLSRVDKILGENELNINKVTNYLPKASQNIAEITDNIKDISEVLTTTTADAIDIKEDVEGYLITLKEIISIVKNVFFK
;
A
#
# COMPACT_ATOMS: atom_id res chain seq x y z
N MET A 1 21.17 16.02 66.36
CA MET A 1 20.22 16.38 65.29
C MET A 1 19.32 15.17 65.06
N TYR A 2 18.11 15.17 65.61
CA TYR A 2 17.18 14.05 65.46
C TYR A 2 16.54 14.15 64.08
N VAL A 3 16.77 13.16 63.22
CA VAL A 3 16.07 13.07 61.95
C VAL A 3 14.62 12.71 62.27
N THR A 4 13.71 13.66 62.04
CA THR A 4 12.28 13.44 62.24
C THR A 4 11.81 12.39 61.22
N PHE A 5 10.94 11.45 61.64
CA PHE A 5 10.41 10.38 60.77
C PHE A 5 9.85 10.92 59.44
N SER A 6 9.17 12.07 59.48
CA SER A 6 8.66 12.75 58.28
C SER A 6 9.77 13.17 57.29
N GLY A 7 10.95 13.56 57.79
CA GLY A 7 12.10 13.94 56.97
C GLY A 7 12.65 12.78 56.13
N LEU A 8 12.60 11.55 56.65
CA LEU A 8 12.98 10.33 55.90
C LEU A 8 11.94 9.98 54.82
N GLY A 9 10.67 10.22 55.09
CA GLY A 9 9.60 10.03 54.11
C GLY A 9 9.75 10.96 52.89
N TYR A 10 10.04 12.25 53.13
CA TYR A 10 10.22 13.22 52.05
C TYR A 10 11.45 12.95 51.18
N THR A 11 12.55 12.45 51.75
CA THR A 11 13.74 12.07 50.96
C THR A 11 13.49 10.86 50.07
N ILE A 12 12.78 9.84 50.57
CA ILE A 12 12.38 8.67 49.75
C ILE A 12 11.44 9.10 48.62
N LEU A 13 10.45 9.94 48.92
CA LEU A 13 9.54 10.49 47.91
C LEU A 13 10.29 11.30 46.83
N GLY A 14 11.30 12.08 47.22
CA GLY A 14 12.15 12.82 46.28
C GLY A 14 12.91 11.91 45.31
N ILE A 15 13.48 10.81 45.81
CA ILE A 15 14.18 9.82 44.97
C ILE A 15 13.21 9.13 44.00
N LEU A 16 12.03 8.74 44.48
CA LEU A 16 11.00 8.14 43.65
C LEU A 16 10.49 9.09 42.56
N ALA A 17 10.30 10.37 42.90
CA ALA A 17 9.92 11.39 41.93
C ALA A 17 10.99 11.58 40.85
N ALA A 18 12.28 11.62 41.25
CA ALA A 18 13.39 11.70 40.29
C ALA A 18 13.44 10.48 39.36
N ALA A 19 13.28 9.26 39.91
CA ALA A 19 13.23 8.04 39.11
C ALA A 19 12.05 8.06 38.13
N ALA A 20 10.86 8.46 38.58
CA ALA A 20 9.67 8.58 37.73
C ALA A 20 9.87 9.55 36.57
N LEU A 21 10.52 10.70 36.80
CA LEU A 21 10.84 11.67 35.76
C LEU A 21 11.79 11.09 34.71
N ILE A 22 12.80 10.33 35.12
CA ILE A 22 13.72 9.65 34.19
C ILE A 22 12.96 8.67 33.29
N TYR A 23 12.10 7.83 33.88
CA TYR A 23 11.26 6.91 33.11
C TYR A 23 10.32 7.63 32.15
N LEU A 24 9.73 8.75 32.58
CA LEU A 24 8.86 9.55 31.74
C LEU A 24 9.61 10.11 30.51
N ILE A 25 10.82 10.64 30.69
CA ILE A 25 11.67 11.12 29.59
C ILE A 25 11.99 9.97 28.62
N MET A 26 12.33 8.78 29.13
CA MET A 26 12.59 7.62 28.27
C MET A 26 11.35 7.19 27.48
N ALA A 27 10.17 7.22 28.11
CA ALA A 27 8.91 6.89 27.46
C ALA A 27 8.55 7.89 26.35
N LEU A 28 8.69 9.20 26.61
CA LEU A 28 8.47 10.25 25.62
C LEU A 28 9.41 10.11 24.42
N ASN A 29 10.69 9.82 24.66
CA ASN A 29 11.66 9.58 23.59
C ASN A 29 11.30 8.36 22.73
N LYS A 30 10.78 7.28 23.33
CA LYS A 30 10.30 6.12 22.57
C LYS A 30 9.04 6.45 21.79
N LEU A 31 8.10 7.17 22.38
CA LEU A 31 6.86 7.58 21.73
C LEU A 31 7.14 8.46 20.50
N SER A 32 8.04 9.44 20.62
CA SER A 32 8.45 10.29 19.50
C SER A 32 9.04 9.47 18.34
N LYS A 33 9.87 8.45 18.63
CA LYS A 33 10.42 7.55 17.62
C LYS A 33 9.35 6.67 16.95
N VAL A 34 8.32 6.29 17.68
CA VAL A 34 7.20 5.53 17.11
C VAL A 34 6.39 6.43 16.18
N LEU A 35 6.06 7.65 16.61
CA LEU A 35 5.33 8.62 15.80
C LEU A 35 6.07 8.93 14.49
N SER A 36 7.37 9.18 14.53
CA SER A 36 8.14 9.45 13.31
C SER A 36 8.21 8.26 12.35
N ARG A 37 8.20 7.02 12.87
CA ARG A 37 8.11 5.81 12.03
C ARG A 37 6.73 5.67 11.41
N VAL A 38 5.67 5.96 12.17
CA VAL A 38 4.29 5.94 11.66
C VAL A 38 4.14 6.99 10.56
N ASP A 39 4.60 8.22 10.78
CA ASP A 39 4.56 9.28 9.77
C ASP A 39 5.29 8.89 8.50
N LYS A 40 6.47 8.25 8.64
CA LYS A 40 7.23 7.75 7.50
C LYS A 40 6.48 6.66 6.73
N ILE A 41 5.91 5.67 7.43
CA ILE A 41 5.15 4.58 6.80
C ILE A 41 3.91 5.12 6.10
N LEU A 42 3.20 6.06 6.75
CA LEU A 42 2.03 6.71 6.15
C LEU A 42 2.42 7.49 4.90
N GLY A 43 3.49 8.29 4.94
CA GLY A 43 3.97 9.04 3.78
C GLY A 43 4.46 8.16 2.64
N GLU A 44 5.21 7.08 2.93
CA GLU A 44 5.64 6.11 1.92
C GLU A 44 4.45 5.39 1.27
N ASN A 45 3.46 4.99 2.07
CA ASN A 45 2.24 4.36 1.57
C ASN A 45 1.38 5.32 0.76
N GLU A 46 1.24 6.57 1.17
CA GLU A 46 0.51 7.59 0.42
C GLU A 46 1.16 7.82 -0.96
N LEU A 47 2.49 7.92 -1.02
CA LEU A 47 3.23 8.04 -2.27
C LEU A 47 3.04 6.81 -3.18
N ASN A 48 3.07 5.59 -2.61
CA ASN A 48 2.88 4.36 -3.37
C ASN A 48 1.45 4.21 -3.89
N ILE A 49 0.45 4.52 -3.06
CA ILE A 49 -0.96 4.53 -3.46
C ILE A 49 -1.17 5.56 -4.57
N ASN A 50 -0.64 6.78 -4.42
CA ASN A 50 -0.74 7.81 -5.46
C ASN A 50 -0.08 7.38 -6.77
N LYS A 51 1.07 6.69 -6.71
CA LYS A 51 1.67 6.11 -7.92
C LYS A 51 0.76 5.06 -8.55
N VAL A 52 0.27 4.09 -7.78
CA VAL A 52 -0.62 3.02 -8.30
C VAL A 52 -1.88 3.63 -8.89
N THR A 53 -2.55 4.54 -8.19
CA THR A 53 -3.75 5.23 -8.68
C THR A 53 -3.51 6.00 -9.98
N ASN A 54 -2.30 6.53 -10.21
CA ASN A 54 -1.97 7.24 -11.46
C ASN A 54 -1.54 6.30 -12.60
N TYR A 55 -0.85 5.20 -12.31
CA TYR A 55 -0.34 4.28 -13.32
C TYR A 55 -1.35 3.21 -13.73
N LEU A 56 -2.21 2.76 -12.81
CA LEU A 56 -3.16 1.68 -13.06
C LEU A 56 -4.20 2.06 -14.14
N PRO A 57 -4.76 3.29 -14.18
CA PRO A 57 -5.60 3.72 -15.29
C PRO A 57 -4.88 3.74 -16.63
N LYS A 58 -3.64 4.23 -16.66
CA LYS A 58 -2.82 4.29 -17.88
C LYS A 58 -2.49 2.88 -18.38
N ALA A 59 -2.12 1.99 -17.47
CA ALA A 59 -1.89 0.58 -17.79
C ALA A 59 -3.18 -0.08 -18.31
N SER A 60 -4.33 0.19 -17.67
CA SER A 60 -5.63 -0.32 -18.11
C SER A 60 -6.01 0.19 -19.51
N GLN A 61 -5.73 1.47 -19.82
CA GLN A 61 -5.98 2.04 -21.13
C GLN A 61 -5.06 1.42 -22.19
N ASN A 62 -3.77 1.29 -21.91
CA ASN A 62 -2.83 0.63 -22.81
C ASN A 62 -3.21 -0.84 -23.07
N ILE A 63 -3.68 -1.55 -22.05
CA ILE A 63 -4.16 -2.94 -22.18
C ILE A 63 -5.43 -2.99 -23.03
N ALA A 64 -6.34 -2.02 -22.90
CA ALA A 64 -7.51 -1.92 -23.75
C ALA A 64 -7.11 -1.69 -25.23
N GLU A 65 -6.17 -0.79 -25.50
CA GLU A 65 -5.66 -0.53 -26.85
C GLU A 65 -4.97 -1.77 -27.45
N ILE A 66 -4.17 -2.49 -26.66
CA ILE A 66 -3.56 -3.76 -27.08
C ILE A 66 -4.63 -4.81 -27.39
N THR A 67 -5.68 -4.90 -26.57
CA THR A 67 -6.80 -5.83 -26.74
C THR A 67 -7.52 -5.57 -28.07
N ASP A 68 -7.79 -4.31 -28.39
CA ASP A 68 -8.45 -3.94 -29.64
C ASP A 68 -7.58 -4.30 -30.86
N ASN A 69 -6.27 -3.98 -30.82
CA ASN A 69 -5.34 -4.36 -31.89
C ASN A 69 -5.22 -5.88 -32.08
N ILE A 70 -5.19 -6.66 -30.99
CA ILE A 70 -5.13 -8.12 -31.05
C ILE A 70 -6.41 -8.70 -31.65
N LYS A 71 -7.58 -8.12 -31.32
CA LYS A 71 -8.86 -8.53 -31.88
C LYS A 71 -8.86 -8.33 -33.41
N ASP A 72 -8.41 -7.17 -33.89
CA ASP A 72 -8.35 -6.87 -35.33
C ASP A 72 -7.42 -7.86 -36.07
N ILE A 73 -6.27 -8.19 -35.49
CA ILE A 73 -5.34 -9.19 -36.07
C ILE A 73 -5.97 -10.59 -36.09
N SER A 74 -6.62 -10.99 -35.00
CA SER A 74 -7.29 -12.28 -34.89
C SER A 74 -8.39 -12.45 -35.93
N GLU A 75 -9.22 -11.43 -36.15
CA GLU A 75 -10.27 -11.45 -37.18
C GLU A 75 -9.69 -11.65 -38.59
N VAL A 76 -8.56 -11.00 -38.91
CA VAL A 76 -7.88 -11.17 -40.22
C VAL A 76 -7.32 -12.60 -40.37
N LEU A 77 -6.68 -13.15 -39.34
CA LEU A 77 -6.11 -14.49 -39.37
C LEU A 77 -7.19 -15.56 -39.59
N THR A 78 -8.35 -15.41 -38.94
CA THR A 78 -9.47 -16.36 -39.04
C THR A 78 -9.94 -16.58 -40.50
N THR A 79 -9.73 -15.60 -41.38
CA THR A 79 -10.15 -15.69 -42.79
C THR A 79 -9.15 -16.41 -43.71
N THR A 80 -7.94 -16.73 -43.22
CA THR A 80 -6.81 -17.06 -44.12
C THR A 80 -6.32 -18.52 -44.02
N THR A 81 -6.50 -19.24 -42.90
CA THR A 81 -5.98 -20.63 -42.76
C THR A 81 -6.61 -21.44 -41.62
N ALA A 82 -6.51 -22.77 -41.66
CA ALA A 82 -6.99 -23.66 -40.59
C ALA A 82 -6.21 -23.52 -39.27
N ASP A 83 -4.90 -23.29 -39.33
CA ASP A 83 -4.06 -23.01 -38.15
C ASP A 83 -4.48 -21.71 -37.42
N ALA A 84 -5.24 -20.84 -38.08
CA ALA A 84 -5.77 -19.63 -37.44
C ALA A 84 -6.94 -19.91 -36.51
N ILE A 85 -7.61 -21.06 -36.63
CA ILE A 85 -8.72 -21.44 -35.74
C ILE A 85 -8.18 -21.73 -34.34
N ASP A 86 -7.09 -22.49 -34.24
CA ASP A 86 -6.47 -22.83 -32.94
C ASP A 86 -5.87 -21.59 -32.27
N ILE A 87 -5.20 -20.71 -33.03
CA ILE A 87 -4.64 -19.44 -32.52
C ILE A 87 -5.75 -18.51 -32.02
N LYS A 88 -6.91 -18.51 -32.66
CA LYS A 88 -8.04 -17.67 -32.27
C LYS A 88 -8.59 -18.07 -30.89
N GLU A 89 -8.72 -19.37 -30.61
CA GLU A 89 -9.26 -19.85 -29.34
C GLU A 89 -8.37 -19.43 -28.14
N ASP A 90 -7.05 -19.55 -28.30
CA ASP A 90 -6.07 -19.08 -27.31
C ASP A 90 -6.11 -17.55 -27.11
N VAL A 91 -6.24 -16.81 -28.21
CA VAL A 91 -6.34 -15.34 -28.17
C VAL A 91 -7.64 -14.88 -27.50
N GLU A 92 -8.78 -15.50 -27.81
CA GLU A 92 -10.05 -15.18 -27.16
C GLU A 92 -9.99 -15.41 -25.64
N GLY A 93 -9.37 -16.50 -25.19
CA GLY A 93 -9.14 -16.76 -23.76
C GLY A 93 -8.29 -15.68 -23.08
N TYR A 94 -7.23 -15.22 -23.75
CA TYR A 94 -6.39 -14.13 -23.25
C TYR A 94 -7.15 -12.80 -23.18
N LEU A 95 -7.96 -12.48 -24.20
CA LEU A 95 -8.77 -11.26 -24.24
C LEU A 95 -9.85 -11.23 -23.14
N ILE A 96 -10.46 -12.37 -22.83
CA ILE A 96 -11.42 -12.48 -21.71
C ILE A 96 -10.72 -12.14 -20.39
N THR A 97 -9.53 -12.72 -20.15
CA THR A 97 -8.74 -12.47 -18.94
C THR A 97 -8.35 -10.99 -18.81
N LEU A 98 -7.94 -10.34 -19.91
CA LEU A 98 -7.62 -8.91 -19.91
C LEU A 98 -8.85 -8.03 -19.64
N LYS A 99 -10.01 -8.36 -20.22
CA LYS A 99 -11.28 -7.65 -19.96
C LYS A 99 -11.71 -7.76 -18.51
N GLU A 100 -11.50 -8.91 -17.87
CA GLU A 100 -11.75 -9.09 -16.44
C GLU A 100 -10.85 -8.19 -15.59
N ILE A 101 -9.55 -8.14 -15.90
CA ILE A 101 -8.59 -7.26 -15.21
C ILE A 101 -9.01 -5.79 -15.35
N ILE A 102 -9.33 -5.32 -16.56
CA ILE A 102 -9.81 -3.95 -16.80
C ILE A 102 -11.09 -3.66 -16.00
N SER A 103 -12.02 -4.61 -15.96
CA SER A 103 -13.28 -4.46 -15.23
C SER A 103 -13.05 -4.35 -13.72
N ILE A 104 -12.12 -5.13 -13.16
CA ILE A 104 -11.71 -5.02 -11.75
C ILE A 104 -11.12 -3.64 -11.48
N VAL A 105 -10.18 -3.18 -12.33
CA VAL A 105 -9.59 -1.84 -12.21
C VAL A 105 -10.67 -0.75 -12.23
N LYS A 106 -11.60 -0.83 -13.18
CA LYS A 106 -12.71 0.12 -13.32
C LYS A 106 -13.61 0.13 -12.08
N ASN A 107 -14.02 -1.04 -11.59
CA ASN A 107 -14.93 -1.16 -10.46
C ASN A 107 -14.29 -0.73 -9.12
N VAL A 108 -12.98 -0.90 -8.94
CA VAL A 108 -12.28 -0.56 -7.70
C VAL A 108 -11.90 0.93 -7.66
N PHE A 109 -11.45 1.51 -8.77
CA PHE A 109 -10.87 2.86 -8.79
C PHE A 109 -11.77 3.93 -9.40
N PHE A 110 -12.75 3.56 -10.23
CA PHE A 110 -13.64 4.49 -10.93
C PHE A 110 -15.11 4.32 -10.54
N LYS A 111 -15.38 3.84 -9.31
CA LYS A 111 -16.73 3.64 -8.78
C LYS A 111 -17.58 4.91 -8.84
#